data_AF-A0A0V9UIE4-F1
#
_entry.id   AF-A0A0V9UIE4-F1
#
_cell.length_a   1.000
_cell.length_b   1.000
_cell.length_c   1.000
_cell.angle_alpha   90.00
_cell.angle_beta   90.00
_cell.angle_gamma   90.00
#
_symmetry.space_group_name_H-M   'P 1'
#
loop_
_entity.id
_entity.type
_entity.pdbx_description
1 polymer ?
#
loop_
_entity_poly.entity_id
_entity_poly.type
_entity_poly.pdbx_seq_one_letter_code
_entity_poly.pdbx_strand_id
1 'polypeptide(L)'
;MFDDIETLRVELEEVGARHWWTALLATLSSQSGNACMRFVGVVDGEPRYTAPTFPVPRGWGTEPPQEKWAPGLSASLADLQRRIESDGWKQIALGSEIWDLAYQRPAERPTG
;
A
#
# COMPACT_ATOMS: atom_id res chain seq x y z
N MET A 1 -9.40 27.64 -14.11
CA MET A 1 -8.41 26.74 -14.73
C MET A 1 -7.72 26.06 -13.56
N PHE A 2 -8.29 24.95 -13.07
CA PHE A 2 -7.68 24.12 -12.05
C PHE A 2 -7.72 22.72 -12.64
N ASP A 3 -6.55 22.19 -12.96
CA ASP A 3 -6.41 20.76 -13.16
C ASP A 3 -6.72 20.12 -11.80
N ASP A 4 -7.86 19.44 -11.68
CA ASP A 4 -8.09 18.59 -10.52
C ASP A 4 -6.96 17.58 -10.46
N ILE A 5 -6.32 17.43 -9.31
CA ILE A 5 -5.21 16.50 -9.12
C ILE A 5 -5.74 15.35 -8.29
N GLU A 6 -5.78 14.16 -8.89
CA GLU A 6 -6.05 12.95 -8.14
C GLU A 6 -4.79 12.60 -7.34
N THR A 7 -4.98 12.15 -6.10
CA THR A 7 -3.89 11.67 -5.26
C THR A 7 -4.09 10.18 -4.98
N LEU A 8 -3.03 9.41 -5.23
CA LEU A 8 -2.97 8.00 -4.90
C LEU A 8 -1.99 7.80 -3.74
N ARG A 9 -2.38 6.97 -2.77
CA ARG A 9 -1.50 6.54 -1.69
C ARG A 9 -1.37 5.02 -1.69
N VAL A 10 -0.16 4.55 -1.51
CA VAL A 10 0.08 3.12 -1.30
C VAL A 10 -0.10 2.82 0.18
N GLU A 11 -1.02 1.91 0.48
CA GLU A 11 -1.33 1.45 1.83
C GLU A 11 -1.16 -0.08 1.94
N LEU A 12 -1.10 -0.58 3.16
CA LEU A 12 -1.03 -2.01 3.48
C LEU A 12 -2.39 -2.47 3.97
N GLU A 13 -2.96 -3.47 3.29
CA GLU A 13 -4.22 -4.11 3.68
C GLU A 13 -3.97 -5.56 4.11
N GLU A 14 -4.54 -5.96 5.24
CA GLU A 14 -4.58 -7.36 5.63
C GLU A 14 -5.69 -8.10 4.89
N VAL A 15 -5.32 -9.23 4.28
CA VAL A 15 -6.26 -10.14 3.64
C VAL A 15 -6.98 -10.95 4.71
N GLY A 16 -8.28 -10.68 4.86
CA GLY A 16 -9.16 -11.40 5.78
C GLY A 16 -9.77 -10.53 6.88
N ALA A 17 -9.31 -9.30 7.04
CA ALA A 17 -9.88 -8.37 8.01
C ALA A 17 -9.98 -6.96 7.40
N ARG A 18 -11.23 -6.52 7.19
CA ARG A 18 -11.57 -5.17 6.73
C ARG A 18 -11.04 -4.12 7.72
N HIS A 19 -10.06 -3.32 7.29
CA HIS A 19 -9.62 -2.05 7.90
C HIS A 19 -9.02 -2.07 9.31
N TRP A 20 -7.84 -2.68 9.52
CA TRP A 20 -7.24 -2.69 10.87
C TRP A 20 -5.81 -2.20 11.02
N TRP A 21 -5.08 -1.90 9.94
CA TRP A 21 -3.64 -1.63 10.06
C TRP A 21 -3.30 -0.48 11.02
N THR A 22 -4.14 0.56 11.12
CA THR A 22 -3.89 1.71 11.99
C THR A 22 -4.05 1.42 13.48
N ALA A 23 -4.81 0.37 13.86
CA ALA A 23 -5.11 0.07 15.26
C ALA A 23 -4.16 -0.96 15.90
N LEU A 24 -3.47 -1.77 15.09
CA LEU A 24 -2.80 -2.97 15.59
C LEU A 24 -1.29 -2.86 15.82
N LEU A 25 -0.64 -1.75 15.43
CA LEU A 25 0.70 -1.44 15.95
C LEU A 25 0.72 -1.35 17.49
N ALA A 26 -0.42 -1.04 18.12
CA ALA A 26 -0.54 -0.96 19.57
C ALA A 26 -0.85 -2.28 20.28
N THR A 27 -1.15 -3.39 19.57
CA THR A 27 -1.74 -4.59 20.20
C THR A 27 -1.28 -5.92 19.59
N LEU A 28 0.00 -6.04 19.19
CA LEU A 28 0.54 -7.28 18.59
C LEU A 28 1.47 -8.09 19.52
N SER A 29 1.27 -8.02 20.84
CA SER A 29 2.11 -8.76 21.80
C SER A 29 1.65 -10.19 22.13
N SER A 30 0.65 -10.80 21.43
CA SER A 30 0.16 -12.11 21.90
C SER A 30 -0.54 -13.09 20.94
N GLN A 31 -0.31 -13.06 19.62
CA GLN A 31 -0.82 -14.15 18.75
C GLN A 31 0.24 -14.69 17.79
N SER A 32 0.65 -15.94 18.02
CA SER A 32 1.53 -16.72 17.16
C SER A 32 0.81 -17.11 15.86
N GLY A 33 1.23 -16.55 14.73
CA GLY A 33 0.72 -16.88 13.38
C GLY A 33 1.31 -16.00 12.27
N ASN A 34 1.04 -16.36 11.02
CA ASN A 34 1.37 -15.53 9.84
C ASN A 34 0.13 -14.72 9.42
N ALA A 35 0.29 -13.42 9.21
CA ALA A 35 -0.71 -12.60 8.52
C ALA A 35 -0.45 -12.65 7.01
N CYS A 36 -1.50 -12.57 6.19
CA CYS A 36 -1.35 -12.35 4.76
C CYS A 36 -1.64 -10.88 4.49
N MET A 37 -0.65 -10.14 4.01
CA MET A 37 -0.74 -8.72 3.70
C MET A 37 -0.73 -8.51 2.20
N ARG A 38 -1.28 -7.39 1.73
CA ARG A 38 -1.13 -6.92 0.35
C ARG A 38 -0.98 -5.41 0.32
N PHE A 39 -0.27 -4.91 -0.69
CA PHE A 39 -0.27 -3.48 -0.96
C PHE A 39 -1.51 -3.10 -1.76
N VAL A 40 -2.09 -1.95 -1.44
CA VAL A 40 -3.22 -1.38 -2.17
C VAL A 40 -2.93 0.07 -2.52
N GLY A 41 -3.22 0.46 -3.76
CA GLY A 41 -3.20 1.86 -4.18
C GLY A 41 -4.59 2.45 -3.99
N VAL A 42 -4.72 3.38 -3.05
CA VAL A 42 -5.97 4.05 -2.69
C VAL A 42 -6.03 5.40 -3.37
N VAL A 43 -7.10 5.66 -4.13
CA VAL A 43 -7.39 6.94 -4.78
C VAL A 43 -8.68 7.46 -4.17
N ASP A 44 -8.66 8.67 -3.62
CA ASP A 44 -9.83 9.30 -2.96
C ASP A 44 -10.53 8.41 -1.92
N GLY A 45 -9.75 7.60 -1.20
CA GLY A 45 -10.25 6.68 -0.18
C GLY A 45 -10.77 5.34 -0.70
N GLU A 46 -10.74 5.11 -2.02
CA GLU A 46 -11.10 3.83 -2.64
C GLU A 46 -9.88 3.04 -3.12
N PRO A 47 -9.74 1.75 -2.77
CA PRO A 47 -8.67 0.91 -3.31
C PRO A 47 -8.90 0.66 -4.81
N ARG A 48 -8.05 1.26 -5.65
CA ARG A 48 -8.07 1.12 -7.11
C ARG A 48 -7.03 0.14 -7.63
N TYR A 49 -5.96 -0.07 -6.87
CA TYR A 49 -4.90 -1.00 -7.23
C TYR A 49 -4.71 -2.01 -6.10
N THR A 50 -4.51 -3.28 -6.45
CA THR A 50 -4.24 -4.34 -5.48
C THR A 50 -3.05 -5.16 -5.93
N ALA A 51 -2.05 -5.29 -5.07
CA ALA A 51 -0.89 -6.13 -5.29
C ALA A 51 -1.15 -7.59 -4.87
N PRO A 52 -0.29 -8.54 -5.28
CA PRO A 52 -0.28 -9.89 -4.74
C PRO A 52 -0.09 -9.88 -3.22
N THR A 53 -0.57 -10.96 -2.59
CA THR A 53 -0.53 -11.13 -1.14
C THR A 53 0.79 -11.77 -0.72
N PHE A 54 1.40 -11.31 0.36
CA PHE A 54 2.62 -11.88 0.93
C PHE A 54 2.45 -12.16 2.44
N PRO A 55 3.09 -13.23 2.95
CA PRO A 55 3.03 -13.55 4.37
C PRO A 55 3.91 -12.59 5.18
N VAL A 56 3.40 -12.13 6.33
CA VAL A 56 4.13 -11.32 7.31
C VAL A 56 3.99 -11.99 8.69
N PRO A 57 5.08 -12.25 9.42
CA PRO A 57 5.01 -12.80 10.77
C PRO A 57 4.31 -11.83 11.73
N ARG A 58 3.31 -12.27 12.51
CA ARG A 58 2.51 -11.40 13.41
C ARG A 58 3.23 -10.89 14.69
N GLY A 59 4.56 -10.82 14.67
CA GLY A 59 5.39 -10.37 15.81
C GLY A 59 6.50 -9.38 15.43
N TRP A 60 6.43 -8.80 14.23
CA TRP A 60 7.45 -7.87 13.70
C TRP A 60 7.51 -6.51 14.43
N GLY A 61 6.57 -6.26 15.35
CA GLY A 61 6.59 -5.08 16.22
C GLY A 61 6.35 -3.78 15.45
N THR A 62 7.16 -2.77 15.76
CA THR A 62 7.15 -1.42 15.16
C THR A 62 8.11 -1.27 13.97
N GLU A 63 8.89 -2.31 13.61
CA GLU A 63 9.97 -2.19 12.63
C GLU A 63 9.57 -2.59 11.21
N PRO A 64 9.42 -1.65 10.28
CA PRO A 64 8.80 -1.88 8.97
C PRO A 64 9.10 -3.23 8.29
N PRO A 65 8.10 -4.00 7.77
CA PRO A 65 8.37 -5.28 7.12
C PRO A 65 9.45 -5.17 6.03
N GLN A 66 10.45 -6.05 6.13
CA GLN A 66 11.59 -6.12 5.21
C GLN A 66 11.58 -7.45 4.47
N GLU A 67 12.21 -7.50 3.29
CA GLU A 67 12.27 -8.71 2.45
C GLU A 67 12.75 -9.96 3.21
N LYS A 68 13.67 -9.80 4.17
CA LYS A 68 14.18 -10.89 5.03
C LYS A 68 13.10 -11.61 5.84
N TRP A 69 11.95 -11.00 6.06
CA TRP A 69 10.85 -11.53 6.88
C TRP A 69 9.53 -11.61 6.14
N ALA A 70 9.40 -10.88 5.03
CA ALA A 70 8.22 -10.86 4.17
C ALA A 70 8.67 -11.16 2.72
N PRO A 71 8.91 -12.44 2.38
CA PRO A 71 9.38 -12.81 1.05
C PRO A 71 8.33 -12.43 0.00
N GLY A 72 8.75 -11.71 -1.03
CA GLY A 72 7.86 -11.18 -2.07
C GLY A 72 7.28 -9.81 -1.77
N LEU A 73 7.67 -9.16 -0.67
CA LEU A 73 7.30 -7.78 -0.37
C LEU A 73 7.82 -6.82 -1.44
N SER A 74 9.12 -6.87 -1.72
CA SER A 74 9.74 -5.94 -2.69
C SER A 74 9.23 -6.18 -4.10
N ALA A 75 9.00 -7.45 -4.46
CA ALA A 75 8.44 -7.83 -5.75
C ALA A 75 6.98 -7.38 -5.90
N SER A 76 6.16 -7.54 -4.86
CA SER A 76 4.75 -7.11 -4.87
C SER A 76 4.64 -5.59 -4.91
N LEU A 77 5.49 -4.89 -4.19
CA LEU A 77 5.57 -3.43 -4.20
C LEU A 77 6.02 -2.92 -5.58
N ALA A 78 7.09 -3.48 -6.14
CA ALA A 78 7.58 -3.10 -7.46
C ALA A 78 6.54 -3.37 -8.58
N ASP A 79 5.78 -4.46 -8.49
CA ASP A 79 4.68 -4.73 -9.43
C ASP A 79 3.57 -3.67 -9.30
N LEU A 80 3.22 -3.29 -8.07
CA LEU A 80 2.22 -2.24 -7.82
C LEU A 80 2.69 -0.88 -8.35
N GLN A 81 3.92 -0.47 -8.03
CA GLN A 81 4.50 0.78 -8.51
C GLN A 81 4.50 0.85 -10.04
N ARG A 82 4.93 -0.23 -10.70
CA ARG A 82 4.94 -0.30 -12.16
C ARG A 82 3.54 -0.13 -12.76
N ARG A 83 2.51 -0.74 -12.15
CA ARG A 83 1.12 -0.58 -12.61
C ARG A 83 0.63 0.86 -12.44
N ILE A 84 0.90 1.45 -11.27
CA ILE A 84 0.55 2.84 -10.96
C ILE A 84 1.23 3.78 -11.97
N GLU A 85 2.54 3.67 -12.15
CA GLU A 85 3.29 4.52 -13.07
C GLU A 85 2.89 4.32 -14.54
N SER A 86 2.57 3.09 -14.94
CA SER A 86 2.04 2.79 -16.27
C SER A 86 0.71 3.47 -16.56
N ASP A 87 -0.10 3.74 -15.53
CA ASP A 87 -1.38 4.44 -15.63
C ASP A 87 -1.22 5.98 -15.57
N GLY A 88 0.02 6.48 -15.69
CA GLY A 88 0.33 7.91 -15.78
C GLY A 88 0.46 8.62 -14.43
N TRP A 89 0.39 7.88 -13.32
CA TRP A 89 0.65 8.42 -11.99
C TRP A 89 2.13 8.77 -11.83
N LYS A 90 2.40 9.95 -11.27
CA LYS A 90 3.76 10.41 -10.95
C LYS A 90 3.98 10.40 -9.45
N GLN A 91 5.06 9.78 -9.02
CA GLN A 91 5.43 9.78 -7.60
C GLN A 91 5.74 11.22 -7.16
N ILE A 92 5.14 11.64 -6.06
CA ILE A 92 5.34 12.97 -5.47
C ILE A 92 5.95 12.91 -4.07
N ALA A 93 5.85 11.78 -3.38
CA ALA A 93 6.49 11.58 -2.08
C ALA A 93 6.91 10.13 -1.87
N LEU A 94 8.00 9.98 -1.12
CA LEU A 94 8.40 8.77 -0.43
C LEU A 94 8.43 9.14 1.05
N GLY A 95 7.58 8.50 1.84
CA GLY A 95 7.56 8.66 3.28
C GLY A 95 8.75 7.98 3.96
N SER A 96 8.62 7.75 5.26
CA SER A 96 9.68 7.07 6.02
C SER A 96 9.79 5.59 5.67
N GLU A 97 8.75 5.01 5.07
CA GLU A 97 8.68 3.60 4.73
C GLU A 97 8.67 3.35 3.23
N ILE A 98 9.20 2.19 2.80
CA ILE A 98 9.33 1.84 1.38
C ILE A 98 7.98 1.76 0.65
N TRP A 99 6.89 1.52 1.37
CA TRP A 99 5.53 1.51 0.83
C TRP A 99 4.73 2.78 1.10
N ASP A 100 5.24 3.74 1.88
CA ASP A 100 4.56 5.01 2.15
C ASP A 100 4.76 5.95 0.95
N LEU A 101 4.15 5.58 -0.17
CA LEU A 101 4.33 6.24 -1.45
C LEU A 101 3.09 7.05 -1.77
N ALA A 102 3.29 8.30 -2.16
CA ALA A 102 2.24 9.14 -2.70
C ALA A 102 2.50 9.43 -4.17
N TYR A 103 1.45 9.32 -4.97
CA TYR A 103 1.44 9.63 -6.38
C TYR A 103 0.36 10.65 -6.69
N GLN A 104 0.56 11.40 -7.76
CA GLN A 104 -0.43 12.31 -8.31
C GLN A 104 -0.53 12.15 -9.82
N ARG A 105 -1.74 12.39 -10.33
CA ARG A 105 -1.96 12.59 -11.76
C ARG A 105 -3.02 13.67 -11.99
N PRO A 106 -3.01 14.33 -13.16
CA PRO A 106 -4.14 15.14 -13.57
C PRO A 106 -5.38 14.25 -13.64
N ALA A 107 -6.48 14.69 -13.02
CA ALA A 107 -7.76 14.03 -13.13
C ALA A 107 -8.16 13.95 -14.60
N GLU A 108 -8.38 12.74 -15.10
CA GLU A 108 -8.96 12.58 -16.42
C GLU A 108 -10.36 13.17 -16.37
N ARG A 109 -10.60 14.26 -17.11
CA ARG A 109 -11.95 14.81 -17.26
C ARG A 109 -12.86 13.66 -17.70
N PRO A 110 -13.98 13.38 -17.01
CA PRO A 110 -14.99 12.50 -17.57
C PRO A 110 -15.49 13.17 -18.84
N THR A 111 -15.06 12.65 -19.98
CA THR A 111 -15.66 12.99 -21.26
C THR A 111 -17.03 12.33 -21.22
N GLY A 112 -18.06 13.13 -20.96
CA GLY A 112 -19.44 12.69 -20.79
C GLY A 112 -20.02 11.99 -22.03
#